data_AF-A0ABD3BNF7-F1
#
_entry.id   AF-A0ABD3BNF7-F1
#
_cell.length_a   1.000
_cell.length_b   1.000
_cell.length_c   1.000
_cell.angle_alpha   90.00
_cell.angle_beta   90.00
_cell.angle_gamma   90.00
#
_symmetry.space_group_name_H-M   'P 1'
#
loop_
_entity.id
_entity.type
_entity.pdbx_description
1 polymer ?
#
loop_
_entity_poly.entity_id
_entity_poly.type
_entity_poly.pdbx_seq_one_letter_code
_entity_poly.pdbx_strand_id
1 'polypeptide(L)'
;MPNRNSPSTVSLLRLPHLTSSAHHPAAVEEFSVWKKNTPLLYDLVICHSLEWPSLTVQWLPSPPSSFVGDLAIHKLILGTHTSDDSPNFLMVADAYLPRDPSSAIAIDPDNSIFPKGG
;
A
#
# COMPACT_ATOMS: atom_id res chain seq x y z
N MET A 1 -12.69 12.36 31.08
CA MET A 1 -11.55 12.42 30.15
C MET A 1 -11.41 11.07 29.46
N PRO A 2 -12.02 10.81 28.29
CA PRO A 2 -11.87 9.50 27.66
C PRO A 2 -10.58 9.45 26.83
N ASN A 3 -9.78 8.46 27.16
CA ASN A 3 -8.55 8.01 26.53
C ASN A 3 -8.79 7.68 25.04
N ARG A 4 -8.01 8.28 24.14
CA ARG A 4 -8.19 8.25 22.69
C ARG A 4 -7.20 7.31 22.00
N ASN A 5 -7.07 6.07 22.49
CA ASN A 5 -6.21 5.06 21.88
C ASN A 5 -7.04 3.83 21.50
N SER A 6 -7.76 3.94 20.40
CA SER A 6 -8.14 2.76 19.62
C SER A 6 -7.44 2.89 18.28
N PRO A 7 -6.38 2.10 17.99
CA PRO A 7 -5.93 1.99 16.62
C PRO A 7 -7.03 1.25 15.87
N SER A 8 -7.71 1.96 14.98
CA SER A 8 -8.65 1.37 14.02
C SER A 8 -7.93 0.21 13.34
N THR A 9 -8.51 -0.99 13.45
CA THR A 9 -8.08 -2.19 12.72
C THR A 9 -7.74 -1.82 11.28
N VAL A 10 -6.46 -1.91 10.93
CA VAL A 10 -6.03 -1.89 9.54
C VAL A 10 -6.34 -3.28 9.01
N SER A 11 -7.54 -3.43 8.45
CA SER A 11 -7.85 -4.61 7.64
C SER A 11 -6.91 -4.58 6.45
N LEU A 12 -5.88 -5.43 6.45
CA LEU A 12 -5.18 -5.78 5.24
C LEU A 12 -6.26 -6.24 4.26
N LEU A 13 -6.50 -5.47 3.19
CA LEU A 13 -7.17 -6.00 2.01
C LEU A 13 -6.33 -7.21 1.63
N ARG A 14 -6.87 -8.41 1.85
CA ARG A 14 -6.29 -9.65 1.38
C ARG A 14 -6.35 -9.59 -0.14
N LEU A 15 -5.36 -8.95 -0.75
CA LEU A 15 -5.02 -9.18 -2.14
C LEU A 15 -4.89 -10.70 -2.26
N PRO A 16 -5.53 -11.34 -3.25
CA PRO A 16 -5.53 -12.78 -3.37
C PRO A 16 -4.10 -13.28 -3.27
N HIS A 17 -3.81 -13.96 -2.16
CA HIS A 17 -2.56 -14.67 -1.97
C HIS A 17 -2.39 -15.55 -3.20
N LEU A 18 -1.26 -15.39 -3.91
CA LEU A 18 -0.76 -16.34 -4.90
C LEU A 18 -0.43 -17.64 -4.17
N THR A 19 -1.46 -18.32 -3.66
CA THR A 19 -1.33 -19.70 -3.19
C THR A 19 -1.18 -20.50 -4.47
N SER A 20 -0.56 -21.67 -4.38
CA SER A 20 -0.44 -22.63 -5.48
C SER A 20 -1.78 -23.07 -6.13
N SER A 21 -2.91 -22.43 -5.79
CA SER A 21 -4.18 -22.43 -6.53
C SER A 21 -4.33 -21.14 -7.36
N ALA A 22 -3.37 -20.85 -8.24
CA ALA A 22 -3.39 -19.70 -9.14
C ALA A 22 -4.40 -19.80 -10.30
N HIS A 23 -5.48 -20.58 -10.16
CA HIS A 23 -6.40 -20.88 -11.26
C HIS A 23 -7.88 -20.92 -10.87
N HIS A 24 -8.31 -20.29 -9.75
CA HIS A 24 -9.76 -20.19 -9.51
C HIS A 24 -10.34 -18.97 -10.25
N PRO A 25 -11.05 -19.15 -11.38
CA PRO A 25 -11.51 -18.04 -12.23
C PRO A 25 -12.38 -17.04 -11.48
N ALA A 26 -13.12 -17.48 -10.45
CA ALA A 26 -13.96 -16.60 -9.65
C ALA A 26 -13.17 -15.52 -8.89
N ALA A 27 -11.97 -15.81 -8.37
CA ALA A 27 -11.18 -14.82 -7.63
C ALA A 27 -10.66 -13.71 -8.54
N VAL A 28 -10.32 -14.04 -9.79
CA VAL A 28 -9.88 -13.07 -10.81
C VAL A 28 -11.06 -12.23 -11.28
N GLU A 29 -12.24 -12.85 -11.45
CA GLU A 29 -13.47 -12.15 -11.81
C GLU A 29 -13.89 -11.15 -10.72
N GLU A 30 -13.94 -11.58 -9.46
CA GLU A 30 -14.25 -10.73 -8.30
C GLU A 30 -13.28 -9.55 -8.20
N PHE A 31 -11.98 -9.79 -8.34
CA PHE A 31 -10.98 -8.72 -8.35
C PHE A 31 -11.20 -7.75 -9.51
N SER A 32 -11.55 -8.25 -10.69
CA SER A 32 -11.81 -7.42 -11.87
C SER A 32 -13.06 -6.56 -11.69
N VAL A 33 -14.11 -7.09 -11.07
CA VAL A 33 -15.31 -6.34 -10.71
C VAL A 33 -15.00 -5.28 -9.66
N TRP A 34 -14.27 -5.64 -8.58
CA TRP A 34 -13.84 -4.68 -7.57
C TRP A 34 -13.02 -3.55 -8.21
N LYS A 35 -12.03 -3.87 -9.05
CA LYS A 35 -11.18 -2.90 -9.73
C LYS A 35 -11.97 -1.92 -10.60
N LYS A 36 -13.02 -2.37 -11.30
CA LYS A 36 -13.89 -1.48 -12.09
C LYS A 36 -14.67 -0.49 -11.23
N ASN A 37 -14.99 -0.87 -10.00
CA ASN A 37 -15.78 -0.05 -9.07
C ASN A 37 -14.91 0.84 -8.17
N THR A 38 -13.58 0.72 -8.17
CA THR A 38 -12.73 1.50 -7.26
C THR A 38 -12.92 3.02 -7.34
N PRO A 39 -13.14 3.65 -8.52
CA PRO A 39 -13.36 5.10 -8.58
C PRO A 39 -14.67 5.56 -7.89
N LEU A 40 -15.61 4.64 -7.67
CA LEU A 40 -16.85 4.90 -6.93
C LEU A 40 -16.70 4.59 -5.44
N LEU A 41 -15.79 3.69 -5.07
CA LEU A 41 -15.69 3.12 -3.72
C LEU A 41 -14.65 3.82 -2.85
N TYR A 42 -13.61 4.41 -3.44
CA TYR A 42 -12.47 4.94 -2.71
C TYR A 42 -11.99 6.26 -3.32
N ASP A 43 -11.65 7.22 -2.46
CA ASP A 43 -10.99 8.46 -2.89
C ASP A 43 -9.52 8.22 -3.30
N LEU A 44 -8.88 7.21 -2.70
CA LEU A 44 -7.49 6.83 -2.98
C LEU A 44 -7.29 5.32 -2.82
N VAL A 45 -6.63 4.72 -3.81
CA VAL A 45 -6.14 3.34 -3.75
C VAL A 45 -4.67 3.35 -4.16
N ILE A 46 -3.80 2.87 -3.29
CA ILE A 46 -2.37 2.68 -3.57
C ILE A 46 -2.09 1.19 -3.56
N CYS A 47 -1.53 0.69 -4.65
CA CYS A 47 -1.16 -0.72 -4.81
C CYS A 47 0.31 -0.79 -5.21
N HIS A 48 1.08 -1.64 -4.54
CA HIS A 48 2.47 -1.91 -4.88
C HIS A 48 2.76 -3.40 -4.69
N SER A 49 3.36 -4.02 -5.71
CA SER A 49 3.83 -5.41 -5.62
C SER A 49 5.18 -5.45 -4.92
N LEU A 50 5.24 -6.07 -3.75
CA LEU A 50 6.50 -6.36 -3.08
C LEU A 50 7.17 -7.58 -3.72
N GLU A 51 8.51 -7.57 -3.78
CA GLU A 51 9.29 -8.73 -4.24
C GLU A 51 9.05 -9.94 -3.31
N TRP A 52 9.12 -9.70 -2.00
CA TRP A 52 8.84 -10.69 -0.96
C TRP A 52 7.62 -10.28 -0.14
N PRO A 53 6.78 -11.24 0.27
CA PRO A 53 5.62 -10.93 1.09
C PRO A 53 6.05 -10.32 2.43
N SER A 54 5.22 -9.41 2.94
CA SER A 54 5.38 -8.86 4.27
C SER A 54 4.34 -9.41 5.22
N LEU A 55 4.77 -9.87 6.39
CA LEU A 55 3.88 -10.31 7.46
C LEU A 55 3.51 -9.19 8.45
N THR A 56 4.04 -7.99 8.23
CA THR A 56 3.80 -6.81 9.08
C THR A 56 3.70 -5.55 8.23
N VAL A 57 2.83 -4.63 8.61
CA VAL A 57 2.80 -3.27 8.07
C VAL A 57 2.43 -2.30 9.18
N GLN A 58 3.21 -1.23 9.31
CA GLN A 58 2.96 -0.23 10.34
C GLN A 58 3.33 1.17 9.85
N TRP A 59 2.41 2.12 9.98
CA TRP A 59 2.73 3.54 9.84
C TRP A 59 3.70 3.98 10.93
N LEU A 60 4.78 4.67 10.55
CA LEU A 60 5.59 5.41 11.50
C LEU A 60 4.78 6.60 12.02
N PRO A 61 4.77 6.85 13.34
CA PRO A 61 3.98 7.93 13.95
C PRO A 61 4.58 9.33 13.71
N SER A 62 5.42 9.50 12.70
CA SER A 62 6.01 10.78 12.33
C SER A 62 5.08 11.58 11.40
N PRO A 63 5.09 12.92 11.49
CA PRO A 63 4.56 13.77 10.43
C PRO A 63 5.21 13.42 9.07
N PRO A 64 4.62 13.88 7.95
CA PRO A 64 5.24 13.73 6.64
C PRO A 64 6.69 14.22 6.67
N SER A 65 7.63 13.38 6.25
CA SER A 65 9.06 13.68 6.37
C SER A 65 9.52 14.77 5.39
N SER A 66 8.81 14.88 4.27
CA SER A 66 9.05 15.83 3.19
C SER A 66 7.83 15.89 2.27
N PHE A 67 7.87 16.79 1.29
CA PHE A 67 6.85 16.95 0.27
C PHE A 67 7.51 16.92 -1.11
N VAL A 68 6.85 16.26 -2.08
CA VAL A 68 7.25 16.26 -3.49
C VAL A 68 6.04 16.74 -4.29
N GLY A 69 6.07 18.00 -4.73
CA GLY A 69 4.89 18.66 -5.26
C GLY A 69 3.75 18.68 -4.24
N ASP A 70 2.57 18.21 -4.63
CA ASP A 70 1.38 18.12 -3.77
C ASP A 70 1.28 16.80 -2.98
N LEU A 71 2.33 15.97 -3.02
CA LEU A 71 2.40 14.70 -2.30
C LEU A 71 3.16 14.86 -0.98
N ALA A 72 2.54 14.43 0.11
CA ALA A 72 3.14 14.25 1.42
C ALA A 72 3.76 12.85 1.53
N ILE A 73 5.03 12.78 1.96
CA ILE A 73 5.73 11.50 2.13
C ILE A 73 5.57 11.00 3.56
N HIS A 74 4.76 9.97 3.72
CA HIS A 74 4.60 9.21 4.95
C HIS A 74 5.47 7.95 4.91
N LYS A 75 5.83 7.40 6.07
CA LYS A 75 6.70 6.22 6.14
C LYS A 75 5.98 5.01 6.72
N LEU A 76 6.21 3.86 6.12
CA LEU A 76 5.72 2.55 6.53
C LEU A 76 6.90 1.66 6.92
N ILE A 77 6.73 0.86 7.96
CA ILE A 77 7.61 -0.24 8.31
C ILE A 77 7.03 -1.53 7.73
N LEU A 78 7.86 -2.28 7.01
CA LEU A 78 7.55 -3.59 6.43
C LEU A 78 8.68 -4.56 6.78
N GLY A 79 8.38 -5.86 6.80
CA GLY A 79 9.40 -6.92 6.80
C GLY A 79 9.37 -7.72 5.51
N THR A 80 10.46 -8.41 5.16
CA THR A 80 10.40 -9.47 4.16
C THR A 80 10.12 -10.82 4.82
N HIS A 81 9.52 -11.74 4.06
CA HIS A 81 9.44 -13.15 4.42
C HIS A 81 9.85 -14.00 3.19
N THR A 82 11.12 -14.38 3.18
CA THR A 82 11.80 -15.08 2.06
C THR A 82 11.74 -16.60 2.14
N SER A 83 11.13 -17.19 3.19
CA SER A 83 11.10 -18.64 3.41
C SER A 83 12.50 -19.30 3.40
N ASP A 84 13.50 -18.61 3.94
CA ASP A 84 14.91 -19.03 4.02
C ASP A 84 15.69 -19.09 2.70
N ASP A 85 15.08 -18.72 1.56
CA ASP A 85 15.78 -18.64 0.26
C ASP A 85 16.73 -17.43 0.15
N SER A 86 16.57 -16.44 1.03
CA SER A 86 17.37 -15.21 1.09
C SER A 86 17.31 -14.57 2.48
N PRO A 87 18.26 -13.70 2.88
CA PRO A 87 18.17 -12.99 4.16
C PRO A 87 16.89 -12.15 4.27
N ASN A 88 16.31 -12.09 5.46
CA ASN A 88 15.17 -11.21 5.72
C ASN A 88 15.62 -9.81 6.14
N PHE A 89 14.84 -8.80 5.75
CA PHE A 89 15.11 -7.40 6.01
C PHE A 89 13.93 -6.69 6.68
N LEU A 90 14.27 -5.72 7.53
CA LEU A 90 13.34 -4.66 7.95
C LEU A 90 13.46 -3.51 6.93
N MET A 91 12.33 -3.07 6.41
CA MET A 91 12.26 -2.04 5.37
C MET A 91 11.48 -0.84 5.87
N VAL A 92 11.93 0.35 5.47
CA VAL A 92 11.16 1.59 5.58
C VAL A 92 10.76 2.01 4.17
N ALA A 93 9.46 2.00 3.89
CA ALA A 93 8.90 2.39 2.61
C ALA A 93 8.29 3.80 2.69
N ASP A 94 8.42 4.56 1.61
CA ASP A 94 7.76 5.84 1.44
C ASP A 94 6.40 5.65 0.79
N ALA A 95 5.36 6.20 1.41
CA ALA A 95 4.00 6.26 0.89
C ALA A 95 3.68 7.72 0.56
N TYR A 96 3.40 7.95 -0.72
CA TYR A 96 3.11 9.27 -1.26
C TYR A 96 1.61 9.50 -1.22
N LEU A 97 1.16 10.38 -0.32
CA LEU A 97 -0.26 10.69 -0.16
C LEU A 97 -0.56 12.11 -0.66
N PRO A 98 -1.69 12.34 -1.35
CA PRO A 98 -2.17 13.68 -1.65
C PRO A 98 -2.28 14.50 -0.36
N ARG A 99 -1.72 15.72 -0.36
CA ARG A 99 -1.85 16.63 0.80
C ARG A 99 -3.30 17.06 1.00
N ASP A 100 -4.02 17.22 -0.10
CA ASP A 100 -5.46 17.47 -0.12
C ASP A 100 -6.17 16.25 -0.74
N PRO A 101 -6.94 15.47 0.05
CA PRO A 101 -7.66 14.31 -0.47
C PRO A 101 -8.76 14.67 -1.47
N SER A 102 -9.15 15.95 -1.57
CA SER A 102 -10.11 16.44 -2.56
C SER A 102 -9.46 16.83 -3.89
N SER A 103 -8.12 16.93 -3.93
CA SER A 103 -7.40 17.19 -5.17
C SER A 103 -7.30 15.90 -5.99
N ALA A 104 -7.91 15.89 -7.17
CA ALA A 104 -7.85 14.75 -8.08
C ALA A 104 -6.40 14.58 -8.56
N ILE A 105 -5.67 13.63 -7.98
CA ILE A 105 -4.36 13.21 -8.51
C ILE A 105 -4.62 12.08 -9.50
N ALA A 106 -4.34 12.33 -10.77
CA ALA A 106 -4.25 11.28 -11.78
C ALA A 106 -2.99 10.45 -11.48
N ILE A 107 -3.11 9.46 -10.60
CA ILE A 107 -2.07 8.46 -10.39
C ILE A 107 -2.17 7.49 -11.55
N ASP A 108 -1.24 7.61 -12.49
CA ASP A 108 -1.07 6.61 -13.54
C ASP A 108 -0.74 5.26 -12.87
N PRO A 109 -1.60 4.23 -13.02
CA PRO A 109 -1.42 2.94 -12.36
C PRO A 109 -0.16 2.18 -12.81
N ASP A 110 0.52 2.62 -13.87
CA ASP A 110 1.79 2.05 -14.34
C ASP A 110 3.00 2.95 -14.04
N ASN A 111 2.78 4.16 -13.53
CA ASN A 111 3.87 5.06 -13.20
C ASN A 111 4.39 4.75 -11.80
N SER A 112 5.35 3.82 -11.74
CA SER A 112 6.28 3.80 -10.61
C SER A 112 6.96 5.16 -10.56
N ILE A 113 6.51 6.02 -9.65
CA ILE A 113 7.21 7.26 -9.29
C ILE A 113 8.48 6.81 -8.56
N PHE A 114 9.48 6.37 -9.32
CA PHE A 114 10.85 6.38 -8.87
C PHE A 114 11.29 7.84 -8.94
N PRO A 115 11.54 8.53 -7.81
CA PRO A 115 12.28 9.78 -7.89
C PRO A 115 13.63 9.46 -8.55
N LYS A 116 13.83 9.95 -9.78
CA LYS A 116 15.16 9.97 -10.39
C LYS A 116 16.03 10.94 -9.58
N GLY A 117 17.01 10.38 -8.86
CA GLY A 117 18.13 11.14 -8.32
C GLY A 117 18.74 10.42 -7.12
N GLY A 118 20.02 10.06 -7.12
CA GLY A 118 21.08 10.31 -8.10
C GLY A 118 22.34 9.51 -7.76
#